data_AF-A0A957QA04-F1
#
_entry.id   AF-A0A957QA04-F1
#
_cell.length_a   1.000
_cell.length_b   1.000
_cell.length_c   1.000
_cell.angle_alpha   90.00
_cell.angle_beta   90.00
_cell.angle_gamma   90.00
#
_symmetry.space_group_name_H-M   'P 1'
#
loop_
_entity.id
_entity.type
_entity.pdbx_description
1 polymer ?
#
loop_
_entity_poly.entity_id
_entity_poly.type
_entity_poly.pdbx_seq_one_letter_code
_entity_poly.pdbx_strand_id
1 'polypeptide(L)'
;MKQDRAAVRAFVSGCCGRQRIVLLWLVLWGTVGCSQPAVPRWLGGPSPTPTATPVRVTTELSFWHWLGTPAEMAYQQQLLTAFQQQNPTVTVTLHTPDDYARRLRTAMGTDRPPDIIALNLFQLPDLVAAGALAPLSTALLTDPDRYPHLRAAMQVDGTPYCLPLSFYTLGLFYNKQLFDNVGLAYPTDAWQWEDLQAAAEALTDSENGQFGLVLSADFSRWLAFLYQAGGAVTTADGRAMALNSPEATIALDFYSNLV
;
A
#
# COMPACT_ATOMS: atom_id res chain seq x y z
N MET A 1 22.41 2.95 8.54
CA MET A 1 21.65 2.50 9.74
C MET A 1 21.61 3.51 10.90
N LYS A 2 21.69 4.83 10.64
CA LYS A 2 21.49 5.90 11.65
C LYS A 2 20.45 6.96 11.24
N GLN A 3 19.85 6.87 10.04
CA GLN A 3 18.94 7.90 9.50
C GLN A 3 17.44 7.62 9.72
N ASP A 4 17.02 6.40 10.05
CA ASP A 4 15.59 6.05 10.17
C ASP A 4 14.88 6.48 11.47
N ARG A 5 15.62 6.98 12.47
CA ARG A 5 15.00 7.38 13.76
C ARG A 5 14.22 8.71 13.67
N ALA A 6 14.44 9.50 12.63
CA ALA A 6 13.80 10.81 12.47
C ALA A 6 12.39 10.72 11.85
N ALA A 7 12.16 9.78 10.91
CA ALA A 7 10.90 9.66 10.19
C ALA A 7 9.75 9.17 11.10
N VAL A 8 10.02 8.22 12.01
CA VAL A 8 9.02 7.67 12.94
C VAL A 8 8.55 8.69 13.98
N ARG A 9 9.41 9.64 14.38
CA ARG A 9 9.03 10.73 15.31
C ARG A 9 8.10 11.77 14.70
N ALA A 10 8.14 11.96 13.38
CA ALA A 10 7.31 12.94 12.70
C ALA A 10 5.82 12.51 12.63
N PHE A 11 5.56 11.20 12.52
CA PHE A 11 4.20 10.67 12.43
C PHE A 11 3.40 10.83 13.74
N VAL A 12 4.04 10.69 14.89
CA VAL A 12 3.38 10.78 16.21
C VAL A 12 3.07 12.23 16.63
N SER A 13 3.71 13.23 16.01
CA SER A 13 3.52 14.64 16.38
C SER A 13 2.37 15.36 15.65
N GLY A 14 1.75 14.74 14.64
CA GLY A 14 0.76 15.39 13.77
C GLY A 14 -0.71 15.21 14.17
N CYS A 15 -1.02 14.23 15.02
CA CYS A 15 -2.40 13.91 15.42
C CYS A 15 -2.70 14.40 16.84
N CYS A 16 -2.81 15.71 17.04
CA CYS A 16 -3.55 16.23 18.20
C CYS A 16 -4.02 17.66 17.94
N GLY A 17 -5.12 17.77 17.20
CA GLY A 17 -5.89 19.00 17.14
C GLY A 17 -6.68 19.20 18.42
N ARG A 18 -6.34 20.27 19.16
CA ARG A 18 -7.13 20.97 20.18
C ARG A 18 -6.88 20.59 21.64
N GLN A 19 -5.78 21.09 22.20
CA GLN A 19 -5.82 21.90 23.44
C GLN A 19 -4.51 22.68 23.65
N ARG A 20 -4.65 23.99 23.81
CA ARG A 20 -3.61 24.90 24.27
C ARG A 20 -3.26 24.52 25.72
N ILE A 21 -1.99 24.24 26.01
CA ILE A 21 -1.27 24.64 27.24
C ILE A 21 0.22 24.41 26.96
N VAL A 22 0.95 25.52 26.88
CA VAL A 22 2.41 25.55 26.94
C VAL A 22 2.77 25.51 28.43
N LEU A 23 3.51 24.50 28.86
CA LEU A 23 4.20 24.51 30.15
C LEU A 23 5.59 23.91 29.97
N LEU A 24 6.55 24.81 29.73
CA LEU A 24 7.97 24.54 29.89
C LEU A 24 8.25 24.20 31.36
N TRP A 25 8.98 23.11 31.60
CA TRP A 25 9.72 22.93 32.85
C TRP A 25 11.19 22.63 32.54
N LEU A 26 12.03 23.62 32.83
CA LEU A 26 13.49 23.55 32.91
C LEU A 26 13.88 22.74 34.16
N VAL A 27 14.64 21.66 33.99
CA VAL A 27 15.29 20.96 35.10
C VAL A 27 16.73 21.48 35.20
N LEU A 28 16.98 22.34 36.20
CA LEU A 28 18.30 22.70 36.68
C LEU A 28 18.73 21.70 37.75
N TRP A 29 19.79 20.92 37.47
CA TRP A 29 20.47 20.12 38.48
C TRP A 29 21.34 21.03 39.36
N GLY A 30 20.96 21.18 40.62
CA GLY A 30 21.81 21.72 41.67
C GLY A 30 22.13 20.61 42.67
N THR A 31 23.36 20.10 42.65
CA THR A 31 23.89 19.19 43.67
C THR A 31 24.30 20.00 44.90
N VAL A 32 23.55 19.89 46.00
CA VAL A 32 24.03 20.27 47.33
C VAL A 32 23.87 19.07 48.24
N GLY A 33 25.00 18.46 48.58
CA GLY A 33 25.08 17.47 49.65
C GLY A 33 24.94 18.16 51.00
N CYS A 34 24.11 17.60 51.86
CA CYS A 34 24.10 17.89 53.29
C CYS A 34 23.84 16.60 54.06
N SER A 35 24.75 16.32 54.99
CA SER A 35 24.72 15.28 56.02
C SER A 35 23.42 15.32 56.84
N GLN A 36 22.75 14.18 56.99
CA GLN A 36 21.58 14.07 57.88
C GLN A 36 22.01 13.89 59.35
N PRO A 37 21.45 14.64 60.31
CA PRO A 37 21.43 14.23 61.70
C PRO A 37 20.30 13.21 61.94
N ALA A 38 20.55 12.25 62.83
CA ALA A 38 19.59 11.21 63.17
C ALA A 38 18.34 11.79 63.86
N VAL A 39 17.15 11.46 63.34
CA VAL A 39 15.85 11.87 63.90
C VAL A 39 15.31 10.78 64.85
N PRO A 40 14.70 11.12 66.01
CA PRO A 40 14.22 10.14 66.98
C PRO A 40 13.04 9.30 66.50
N ARG A 41 13.02 8.03 66.93
CA ARG A 41 12.13 6.92 66.55
C ARG A 41 10.67 7.02 67.06
N TRP A 42 10.02 8.19 66.95
CA TRP A 42 8.61 8.37 67.34
C TRP A 42 7.76 9.25 66.41
N LEU A 43 8.28 9.72 65.27
CA LEU A 43 7.46 10.28 64.20
C LEU A 43 7.10 9.16 63.22
N GLY A 44 5.80 8.92 63.01
CA GLY A 44 5.30 7.91 62.07
C GLY A 44 5.94 8.06 60.70
N GLY A 45 6.47 6.96 60.16
CA GLY A 45 7.15 6.96 58.87
C GLY A 45 6.23 7.44 57.74
N PRO A 46 6.76 8.11 56.71
CA PRO A 46 5.97 8.53 55.56
C PRO A 46 5.31 7.29 54.93
N SER A 47 4.00 7.33 54.74
CA SER A 47 3.28 6.31 53.98
C SER A 47 3.91 6.18 52.59
N PRO A 48 4.13 4.95 52.07
CA PRO A 48 4.69 4.78 50.75
C PRO A 48 3.79 5.47 49.74
N THR A 49 4.33 6.46 49.02
CA THR A 49 3.67 7.05 47.86
C THR A 49 3.41 5.91 46.87
N PRO A 50 2.16 5.70 46.41
CA PRO A 50 1.90 4.68 45.40
C PRO A 50 2.72 5.04 44.16
N THR A 51 3.70 4.18 43.83
CA THR A 51 4.41 4.24 42.57
C THR A 51 3.38 4.09 41.47
N ALA A 52 3.03 5.21 40.83
CA ALA A 52 2.21 5.17 39.62
C ALA A 52 3.00 4.35 38.58
N THR A 53 2.55 3.13 38.32
CA THR A 53 3.01 2.35 37.18
C THR A 53 2.85 3.24 35.95
N PRO A 54 3.90 3.52 35.17
CA PRO A 54 3.75 4.32 33.96
C PRO A 54 2.75 3.59 33.06
N VAL A 55 1.59 4.22 32.84
CA VAL A 55 0.62 3.76 31.85
C VAL A 55 1.34 3.83 30.51
N ARG A 56 1.78 2.67 30.02
CA ARG A 56 2.24 2.56 28.64
C ARG A 56 0.99 2.77 27.78
N VAL A 57 0.87 3.95 27.21
CA VAL A 57 -0.14 4.21 26.18
C VAL A 57 0.26 3.37 24.99
N THR A 58 -0.47 2.29 24.76
CA THR A 58 -0.34 1.50 23.53
C THR A 58 -1.17 2.19 22.45
N THR A 59 -0.53 2.53 21.34
CA THR A 59 -1.20 2.99 20.13
C THR A 59 -1.67 1.78 19.35
N GLU A 60 -2.99 1.62 19.23
CA GLU A 60 -3.62 0.59 18.41
C GLU A 60 -3.92 1.16 17.03
N LEU A 61 -3.41 0.52 15.98
CA LEU A 61 -3.64 0.90 14.58
C LEU A 61 -4.31 -0.25 13.84
N SER A 62 -5.28 0.07 13.00
CA SER A 62 -5.92 -0.86 12.08
C SER A 62 -5.35 -0.69 10.67
N PHE A 63 -4.94 -1.81 10.05
CA PHE A 63 -4.45 -1.83 8.69
C PHE A 63 -5.30 -2.74 7.81
N TRP A 64 -5.96 -2.15 6.81
CA TRP A 64 -6.88 -2.84 5.91
C TRP A 64 -6.29 -3.02 4.52
N HIS A 65 -6.20 -4.25 4.02
CA HIS A 65 -5.79 -4.56 2.63
C HIS A 65 -6.51 -5.80 2.07
N TRP A 66 -6.35 -6.08 0.77
CA TRP A 66 -6.96 -7.23 0.09
C TRP A 66 -6.01 -8.42 -0.14
N LEU A 67 -4.72 -8.27 0.14
CA LEU A 67 -3.74 -9.37 0.05
C LEU A 67 -4.07 -10.42 1.12
N GLY A 68 -4.60 -11.57 0.72
CA GLY A 68 -5.25 -12.51 1.64
C GLY A 68 -4.92 -13.97 1.41
N THR A 69 -4.01 -14.29 0.48
CA THR A 69 -3.57 -15.68 0.31
C THR A 69 -2.80 -16.14 1.56
N PRO A 70 -2.78 -17.47 1.86
CA PRO A 70 -2.03 -17.97 3.01
C PRO A 70 -0.55 -17.55 3.03
N ALA A 71 0.09 -17.49 1.86
CA ALA A 71 1.47 -17.06 1.73
C ALA A 71 1.64 -15.55 2.02
N GLU A 72 0.75 -14.70 1.49
CA GLU A 72 0.77 -13.26 1.77
C GLU A 72 0.53 -12.96 3.25
N MET A 73 -0.48 -13.60 3.85
CA MET A 73 -0.79 -13.41 5.27
C MET A 73 0.36 -13.85 6.17
N ALA A 74 1.01 -14.98 5.86
CA ALA A 74 2.17 -15.46 6.61
C ALA A 74 3.34 -14.46 6.52
N TYR A 75 3.61 -13.93 5.33
CA TYR A 75 4.66 -12.93 5.11
C TYR A 75 4.36 -11.61 5.85
N GLN A 76 3.12 -11.12 5.79
CA GLN A 76 2.71 -9.90 6.48
C GLN A 76 2.79 -10.05 8.01
N GLN A 77 2.38 -11.20 8.54
CA GLN A 77 2.49 -11.47 9.98
C GLN A 77 3.94 -11.46 10.46
N GLN A 78 4.89 -11.94 9.64
CA GLN A 78 6.32 -11.85 9.93
C GLN A 78 6.79 -10.39 9.98
N LEU A 79 6.41 -9.57 9.01
CA LEU A 79 6.75 -8.14 8.97
C LEU A 79 6.18 -7.38 10.18
N LEU A 80 4.93 -7.66 10.55
CA LEU A 80 4.29 -7.03 11.71
C LEU A 80 4.93 -7.43 13.02
N THR A 81 5.30 -8.70 13.15
CA THR A 81 6.01 -9.18 14.34
C THR A 81 7.35 -8.45 14.49
N ALA A 82 8.12 -8.32 13.41
CA ALA A 82 9.37 -7.56 13.40
C ALA A 82 9.14 -6.06 13.72
N PHE A 83 8.10 -5.45 13.15
CA PHE A 83 7.74 -4.06 13.42
C PHE A 83 7.36 -3.84 14.90
N GLN A 84 6.50 -4.68 15.47
CA GLN A 84 6.05 -4.56 16.85
C GLN A 84 7.16 -4.84 17.87
N GLN A 85 8.10 -5.74 17.55
CA GLN A 85 9.31 -5.92 18.36
C GLN A 85 10.17 -4.65 18.45
N GLN A 86 10.24 -3.88 17.36
CA GLN A 86 10.96 -2.61 17.31
C GLN A 86 10.15 -1.43 17.88
N ASN A 87 8.82 -1.57 17.93
CA ASN A 87 7.88 -0.54 18.36
C ASN A 87 6.91 -1.10 19.43
N PRO A 88 7.39 -1.42 20.64
CA PRO A 88 6.60 -2.14 21.65
C PRO A 88 5.41 -1.35 22.24
N THR A 89 5.26 -0.08 21.86
CA THR A 89 4.11 0.76 22.22
C THR A 89 3.10 0.90 21.08
N VAL A 90 3.31 0.20 19.96
CA VAL A 90 2.41 0.23 18.80
C VAL A 90 1.96 -1.18 18.49
N THR A 91 0.66 -1.39 18.45
CA THR A 91 0.02 -2.63 17.98
C THR A 91 -0.63 -2.35 16.64
N VAL A 92 -0.45 -3.24 15.67
CA VAL A 92 -1.09 -3.12 14.35
C VAL A 92 -1.95 -4.35 14.11
N THR A 93 -3.26 -4.14 13.94
CA THR A 93 -4.21 -5.21 13.62
C THR A 93 -4.49 -5.24 12.13
N LEU A 94 -4.24 -6.38 11.49
CA LEU A 94 -4.59 -6.59 10.08
C LEU A 94 -6.06 -6.93 9.92
N HIS A 95 -6.67 -6.35 8.90
CA HIS A 95 -7.98 -6.71 8.42
C HIS A 95 -7.92 -6.98 6.92
N THR A 96 -8.31 -8.20 6.53
CA THR A 96 -8.44 -8.64 5.14
C THR A 96 -9.90 -8.92 4.80
N PRO A 97 -10.75 -7.87 4.73
CA PRO A 97 -12.16 -8.05 4.46
C PRO A 97 -12.42 -8.71 3.10
N ASP A 98 -13.38 -9.63 3.06
CA ASP A 98 -14.05 -10.03 1.82
C ASP A 98 -14.74 -8.82 1.19
N ASP A 99 -14.73 -8.72 -0.15
CA ASP A 99 -15.23 -7.53 -0.86
C ASP A 99 -14.67 -6.22 -0.27
N TYR A 100 -13.35 -6.13 -0.32
CA TYR A 100 -12.56 -5.04 0.25
C TYR A 100 -13.13 -3.65 -0.11
N ALA A 101 -13.42 -3.43 -1.40
CA ALA A 101 -13.84 -2.13 -1.90
C ALA A 101 -15.17 -1.67 -1.28
N ARG A 102 -16.16 -2.58 -1.14
CA ARG A 102 -17.43 -2.25 -0.49
C ARG A 102 -17.23 -1.95 0.99
N ARG A 103 -16.51 -2.81 1.71
CA ARG A 103 -16.33 -2.65 3.16
C ARG A 103 -15.50 -1.43 3.52
N LEU A 104 -14.46 -1.12 2.74
CA LEU A 104 -13.69 0.11 2.91
C LEU A 104 -14.59 1.33 2.74
N ARG A 105 -15.39 1.41 1.68
CA ARG A 105 -16.32 2.54 1.47
C ARG A 105 -17.27 2.74 2.66
N THR A 106 -17.83 1.66 3.20
CA THR A 106 -18.66 1.73 4.41
C THR A 106 -17.88 2.23 5.61
N ALA A 107 -16.68 1.69 5.86
CA ALA A 107 -15.85 2.03 7.02
C ALA A 107 -15.38 3.49 7.00
N MET A 108 -15.05 4.02 5.82
CA MET A 108 -14.64 5.42 5.63
C MET A 108 -15.76 6.43 5.97
N GLY A 109 -17.03 6.01 5.98
CA GLY A 109 -18.16 6.85 6.38
C GLY A 109 -18.50 6.80 7.86
N THR A 110 -17.73 6.05 8.67
CA THR A 110 -17.95 5.93 10.12
C THR A 110 -17.06 6.89 10.90
N ASP A 111 -17.36 7.10 12.19
CA ASP A 111 -16.51 7.89 13.10
C ASP A 111 -15.16 7.21 13.43
N ARG A 112 -14.95 5.97 12.96
CA ARG A 112 -13.73 5.18 13.17
C ARG A 112 -13.30 4.50 11.87
N PRO A 113 -12.85 5.27 10.86
CA PRO A 113 -12.28 4.68 9.66
C PRO A 113 -10.98 3.93 9.98
N PRO A 114 -10.51 3.05 9.08
CA PRO A 114 -9.22 2.40 9.25
C PRO A 114 -8.08 3.42 9.28
N ASP A 115 -7.05 3.15 10.09
CA ASP A 115 -5.89 4.04 10.24
C ASP A 115 -4.95 3.97 9.03
N ILE A 116 -4.80 2.76 8.48
CA ILE A 116 -3.96 2.47 7.33
C ILE A 116 -4.81 1.67 6.33
N ILE A 117 -4.78 2.08 5.06
CA ILE A 117 -5.50 1.40 3.98
C ILE A 117 -4.56 1.13 2.82
N ALA A 118 -4.73 -0.03 2.19
CA ALA A 118 -4.28 -0.21 0.81
C ALA A 118 -5.29 0.48 -0.12
N LEU A 119 -4.81 1.07 -1.20
CA LEU A 119 -5.67 1.69 -2.21
C LEU A 119 -5.17 1.36 -3.60
N ASN A 120 -6.08 1.25 -4.55
CA ASN A 120 -5.66 1.20 -5.94
C ASN A 120 -5.28 2.61 -6.37
N LEU A 121 -4.18 2.73 -7.10
CA LEU A 121 -3.56 4.03 -7.42
C LEU A 121 -4.52 5.01 -8.11
N PHE A 122 -5.43 4.52 -8.94
CA PHE A 122 -6.44 5.34 -9.63
C PHE A 122 -7.44 6.03 -8.68
N GLN A 123 -7.56 5.56 -7.43
CA GLN A 123 -8.45 6.14 -6.42
C GLN A 123 -7.80 7.31 -5.66
N LEU A 124 -6.47 7.47 -5.79
CA LEU A 124 -5.72 8.44 -5.00
C LEU A 124 -6.22 9.88 -5.18
N PRO A 125 -6.44 10.40 -6.41
CA PRO A 125 -6.88 11.79 -6.59
C PRO A 125 -8.23 12.07 -5.91
N ASP A 126 -9.20 11.16 -6.05
CA ASP A 126 -10.54 11.32 -5.47
C ASP A 126 -10.49 11.31 -3.93
N LEU A 127 -9.69 10.42 -3.34
CA LEU A 127 -9.53 10.34 -1.88
C LEU A 127 -8.82 11.57 -1.31
N VAL A 128 -7.85 12.13 -2.04
CA VAL A 128 -7.19 13.39 -1.65
C VAL A 128 -8.16 14.57 -1.76
N ALA A 129 -8.92 14.66 -2.87
CA ALA A 129 -9.92 15.71 -3.07
C ALA A 129 -11.04 15.66 -2.01
N ALA A 130 -11.40 14.45 -1.55
CA ALA A 130 -12.34 14.25 -0.46
C ALA A 130 -11.76 14.55 0.94
N GLY A 131 -10.46 14.82 1.06
CA GLY A 131 -9.78 15.02 2.35
C GLY A 131 -9.66 13.75 3.19
N ALA A 132 -9.77 12.57 2.56
CA ALA A 132 -9.82 11.28 3.24
C ALA A 132 -8.43 10.74 3.62
N LEU A 133 -7.36 11.34 3.09
CA LEU A 133 -5.98 10.89 3.31
C LEU A 133 -5.13 12.01 3.91
N ALA A 134 -4.34 11.66 4.92
CA ALA A 134 -3.34 12.56 5.47
C ALA A 134 -2.12 12.67 4.54
N PRO A 135 -1.53 13.86 4.36
CA PRO A 135 -0.27 14.00 3.64
C PRO A 135 0.85 13.29 4.40
N LEU A 136 1.76 12.68 3.66
CA LEU A 136 2.93 11.98 4.17
C LEU A 136 4.17 12.90 4.12
N SER A 137 5.16 12.58 4.96
CA SER A 137 6.46 13.23 4.85
C SER A 137 7.21 12.72 3.63
N THR A 138 7.82 13.63 2.86
CA THR A 138 8.72 13.27 1.75
C THR A 138 9.92 12.45 2.21
N ALA A 139 10.29 12.50 3.49
CA ALA A 139 11.33 11.67 4.08
C ALA A 139 11.00 10.17 4.05
N LEU A 140 9.73 9.78 3.88
CA LEU A 140 9.31 8.38 3.74
C LEU A 140 9.59 7.82 2.33
N LEU A 141 9.91 8.68 1.36
CA LEU A 141 10.36 8.27 0.03
C LEU A 141 11.89 8.05 0.08
N THR A 142 12.32 7.05 0.84
CA THR A 142 13.72 6.86 1.28
C THR A 142 14.70 6.40 0.20
N ASP A 143 14.24 6.15 -1.02
CA ASP A 143 15.08 5.77 -2.16
C ASP A 143 14.60 6.50 -3.43
N PRO A 144 15.16 7.68 -3.75
CA PRO A 144 14.66 8.49 -4.85
C PRO A 144 14.89 7.87 -6.23
N ASP A 145 15.89 6.98 -6.35
CA ASP A 145 16.31 6.35 -7.60
C ASP A 145 15.54 5.05 -7.89
N ARG A 146 14.89 4.48 -6.87
CA ARG A 146 14.12 3.25 -6.98
C ARG A 146 12.69 3.54 -7.42
N TYR A 147 12.40 3.21 -8.68
CA TYR A 147 11.09 3.34 -9.35
C TYR A 147 10.54 4.78 -9.40
N PRO A 148 11.20 5.69 -10.14
CA PRO A 148 10.81 7.11 -10.20
C PRO A 148 9.36 7.33 -10.65
N HIS A 149 8.84 6.48 -11.55
CA HIS A 149 7.46 6.55 -12.01
C HIS A 149 6.44 6.21 -10.90
N LEU A 150 6.74 5.26 -10.02
CA LEU A 150 5.87 4.92 -8.90
C LEU A 150 5.83 6.06 -7.88
N ARG A 151 6.97 6.72 -7.63
CA ARG A 151 7.02 7.88 -6.74
C ARG A 151 6.17 9.03 -7.27
N ALA A 152 6.26 9.33 -8.56
CA ALA A 152 5.44 10.38 -9.17
C ALA A 152 3.95 10.08 -9.01
N ALA A 153 3.56 8.81 -9.18
CA ALA A 153 2.17 8.38 -9.06
C ALA A 153 1.60 8.44 -7.64
N MET A 154 2.43 8.42 -6.60
CA MET A 154 2.01 8.47 -5.17
C MET A 154 1.77 9.89 -4.65
N GLN A 155 1.92 10.88 -5.52
CA GLN A 155 1.85 12.29 -5.19
C GLN A 155 0.67 12.96 -5.89
N VAL A 156 0.02 13.88 -5.19
CA VAL A 156 -0.96 14.81 -5.75
C VAL A 156 -0.39 16.21 -5.54
N ASP A 157 -0.25 16.98 -6.61
CA ASP A 157 0.37 18.32 -6.59
C ASP A 157 1.73 18.37 -5.88
N GLY A 158 2.55 17.33 -6.06
CA GLY A 158 3.88 17.20 -5.45
C GLY A 158 3.89 16.82 -3.97
N THR A 159 2.73 16.57 -3.37
CA THR A 159 2.60 16.12 -1.98
C THR A 159 2.35 14.60 -1.96
N PRO A 160 3.15 13.79 -1.25
CA PRO A 160 2.92 12.35 -1.16
C PRO A 160 1.76 12.04 -0.20
N TYR A 161 0.91 11.10 -0.59
CA TYR A 161 -0.25 10.66 0.21
C TYR A 161 -0.27 9.15 0.45
N CYS A 162 0.54 8.38 -0.28
CA CYS A 162 0.67 6.94 -0.08
C CYS A 162 2.11 6.47 -0.35
N LEU A 163 2.38 5.20 -0.04
CA LEU A 163 3.66 4.52 -0.30
C LEU A 163 3.39 3.28 -1.17
N PRO A 164 4.40 2.80 -1.95
CA PRO A 164 4.26 1.56 -2.69
C PRO A 164 4.17 0.41 -1.71
N LEU A 165 3.03 -0.29 -1.69
CA LEU A 165 2.93 -1.57 -0.99
C LEU A 165 3.47 -2.70 -1.88
N SER A 166 2.98 -2.76 -3.11
CA SER A 166 3.44 -3.68 -4.16
C SER A 166 3.08 -3.10 -5.53
N PHE A 167 3.74 -3.58 -6.58
CA PHE A 167 3.36 -3.32 -7.96
C PHE A 167 3.55 -4.59 -8.77
N TYR A 168 2.81 -4.71 -9.86
CA TYR A 168 2.88 -5.83 -10.78
C TYR A 168 2.88 -5.31 -12.21
N THR A 169 3.40 -6.13 -13.11
CA THR A 169 3.42 -5.88 -14.55
C THR A 169 2.66 -7.01 -15.22
N LEU A 170 2.06 -6.74 -16.38
CA LEU A 170 1.45 -7.80 -17.17
C LEU A 170 2.54 -8.61 -17.88
N GLY A 171 2.35 -9.93 -17.92
CA GLY A 171 3.23 -10.85 -18.62
C GLY A 171 2.41 -11.98 -19.24
N LEU A 172 2.90 -12.49 -20.37
CA LEU A 172 2.36 -13.70 -20.99
C LEU A 172 2.99 -14.92 -20.31
N PHE A 173 2.20 -15.65 -19.54
CA PHE A 173 2.58 -16.92 -18.96
C PHE A 173 2.02 -18.04 -19.81
N TYR A 174 2.85 -19.05 -20.12
CA TYR A 174 2.47 -20.14 -21.00
C TYR A 174 2.91 -21.50 -20.46
N ASN A 175 2.14 -22.55 -20.79
CA ASN A 175 2.49 -23.92 -20.44
C ASN A 175 3.32 -24.56 -21.56
N LYS A 176 4.63 -24.70 -21.33
CA LYS A 176 5.59 -25.28 -22.30
C LYS A 176 5.15 -26.65 -22.83
N GLN A 177 4.56 -27.49 -21.98
CA GLN A 177 4.15 -28.83 -22.38
C GLN A 177 3.05 -28.80 -23.44
N LEU A 178 2.13 -27.84 -23.37
CA LEU A 178 1.07 -27.71 -24.39
C LEU A 178 1.67 -27.32 -25.75
N PHE A 179 2.66 -26.44 -25.77
CA PHE A 179 3.40 -26.08 -26.99
C PHE A 179 4.17 -27.28 -27.56
N ASP A 180 4.88 -28.01 -26.69
CA ASP A 180 5.68 -29.17 -27.09
C ASP A 180 4.82 -30.28 -27.70
N ASN A 181 3.62 -30.53 -27.13
CA ASN A 181 2.71 -31.58 -27.58
C ASN A 181 2.23 -31.39 -29.02
N VAL A 182 2.12 -30.15 -29.49
CA VAL A 182 1.68 -29.82 -30.86
C VAL A 182 2.85 -29.35 -31.75
N GLY A 183 4.07 -29.32 -31.22
CA GLY A 183 5.27 -28.91 -31.96
C GLY A 183 5.33 -27.42 -32.29
N LEU A 184 4.67 -26.56 -31.52
CA LEU A 184 4.71 -25.11 -31.70
C LEU A 184 5.94 -24.49 -31.03
N ALA A 185 6.51 -23.47 -31.68
CA ALA A 185 7.55 -22.65 -31.06
C ALA A 185 6.98 -21.81 -29.91
N TYR A 186 7.79 -21.60 -28.87
CA TYR A 186 7.38 -20.81 -27.71
C TYR A 186 7.23 -19.31 -28.02
N PRO A 187 6.48 -18.56 -27.19
CA PRO A 187 6.42 -17.12 -27.28
C PRO A 187 7.78 -16.45 -27.24
N THR A 188 7.97 -15.43 -28.07
CA THR A 188 9.18 -14.60 -28.11
C THR A 188 8.82 -13.12 -28.11
N ASP A 189 9.79 -12.25 -27.80
CA ASP A 189 9.60 -10.79 -27.82
C ASP A 189 9.34 -10.22 -29.23
N ALA A 190 9.44 -11.04 -30.28
CA ALA A 190 9.13 -10.67 -31.65
C ALA A 190 7.67 -10.96 -32.06
N TRP A 191 6.90 -11.66 -31.22
CA TRP A 191 5.51 -11.98 -31.49
C TRP A 191 4.67 -10.73 -31.71
N GLN A 192 3.82 -10.81 -32.72
CA GLN A 192 2.73 -9.87 -32.95
C GLN A 192 1.42 -10.43 -32.40
N TRP A 193 0.36 -9.63 -32.47
CA TRP A 193 -0.97 -10.00 -32.01
C TRP A 193 -1.51 -11.23 -32.74
N GLU A 194 -1.24 -11.33 -34.04
CA GLU A 194 -1.64 -12.45 -34.88
C GLU A 194 -0.94 -13.75 -34.47
N ASP A 195 0.33 -13.68 -34.03
CA ASP A 195 1.07 -14.84 -33.52
C ASP A 195 0.44 -15.35 -32.21
N LEU A 196 0.07 -14.42 -31.32
CA LEU A 196 -0.64 -14.75 -30.09
C LEU A 196 -1.98 -15.43 -30.38
N GLN A 197 -2.77 -14.87 -31.31
CA GLN A 197 -4.05 -15.44 -31.71
C GLN A 197 -3.88 -16.83 -32.32
N ALA A 198 -2.94 -16.99 -33.27
CA ALA A 198 -2.70 -18.27 -33.93
C ALA A 198 -2.24 -19.35 -32.93
N ALA A 199 -1.37 -19.00 -31.98
CA ALA A 199 -0.96 -19.91 -30.91
C ALA A 199 -2.14 -20.27 -29.99
N ALA A 200 -2.99 -19.31 -29.64
CA ALA A 200 -4.18 -19.54 -28.83
C ALA A 200 -5.16 -20.49 -29.52
N GLU A 201 -5.41 -20.30 -30.81
CA GLU A 201 -6.29 -21.16 -31.62
C GLU A 201 -5.72 -22.58 -31.71
N ALA A 202 -4.43 -22.72 -32.01
CA ALA A 202 -3.78 -24.02 -32.18
C ALA A 202 -3.66 -24.81 -30.86
N LEU A 203 -3.62 -24.13 -29.71
CA LEU A 203 -3.57 -24.75 -28.39
C LEU A 203 -4.96 -24.97 -27.78
N THR A 204 -6.03 -24.50 -28.42
CA THR A 204 -7.39 -24.71 -27.94
C THR A 204 -7.88 -26.09 -28.35
N ASP A 205 -8.34 -26.86 -27.36
CA ASP A 205 -9.02 -28.13 -27.54
C ASP A 205 -10.29 -28.11 -26.68
N SER A 206 -11.36 -27.59 -27.29
CA SER A 206 -12.65 -27.40 -26.63
C SER A 206 -13.30 -28.72 -26.21
N GLU A 207 -12.99 -29.83 -26.88
CA GLU A 207 -13.54 -31.14 -26.55
C GLU A 207 -13.01 -31.64 -25.19
N ASN A 208 -11.76 -31.30 -24.88
CA ASN A 208 -11.12 -31.62 -23.60
C ASN A 208 -11.14 -30.45 -22.59
N GLY A 209 -11.85 -29.35 -22.90
CA GLY A 209 -11.94 -28.18 -22.03
C GLY A 209 -10.62 -27.42 -21.88
N GLN A 210 -9.71 -27.53 -22.86
CA GLN A 210 -8.44 -26.81 -22.91
C GLN A 210 -8.60 -25.54 -23.76
N PHE A 211 -8.12 -24.41 -23.22
CA PHE A 211 -8.12 -23.12 -23.91
C PHE A 211 -6.68 -22.65 -24.10
N GLY A 212 -6.32 -22.26 -25.32
CA GLY A 212 -4.96 -21.81 -25.63
C GLY A 212 -4.60 -20.43 -25.09
N LEU A 213 -5.62 -19.62 -24.75
CA LEU A 213 -5.47 -18.34 -24.08
C LEU A 213 -6.58 -18.17 -23.06
N VAL A 214 -6.22 -17.66 -21.88
CA VAL A 214 -7.17 -17.25 -20.85
C VAL A 214 -6.91 -15.80 -20.52
N LEU A 215 -7.89 -14.96 -20.82
CA LEU A 215 -7.80 -13.52 -20.68
C LEU A 215 -9.09 -13.01 -20.02
N SER A 216 -8.96 -12.40 -18.84
CA SER A 216 -10.12 -11.80 -18.16
C SER A 216 -10.52 -10.52 -18.87
N ALA A 217 -11.82 -10.31 -19.12
CA ALA A 217 -12.41 -9.09 -19.66
C ALA A 217 -12.34 -7.93 -18.65
N ASP A 218 -11.16 -7.35 -18.47
CA ASP A 218 -10.94 -6.23 -17.56
C ASP A 218 -10.07 -5.15 -18.19
N PHE A 219 -10.31 -3.92 -17.71
CA PHE A 219 -9.67 -2.72 -18.22
C PHE A 219 -8.13 -2.83 -18.22
N SER A 220 -7.55 -3.48 -17.21
CA SER A 220 -6.08 -3.55 -17.09
C SER A 220 -5.44 -4.41 -18.17
N ARG A 221 -6.07 -5.51 -18.60
CA ARG A 221 -5.55 -6.34 -19.70
C ARG A 221 -5.77 -5.67 -21.05
N TRP A 222 -6.93 -5.05 -21.25
CA TRP A 222 -7.20 -4.29 -22.48
C TRP A 222 -6.19 -3.14 -22.68
N LEU A 223 -5.77 -2.46 -21.61
CA LEU A 223 -4.78 -1.37 -21.70
C LEU A 223 -3.45 -1.79 -22.37
N ALA A 224 -3.02 -3.06 -22.22
CA ALA A 224 -1.81 -3.53 -22.89
C ALA A 224 -1.95 -3.43 -24.41
N PHE A 225 -3.10 -3.84 -24.94
CA PHE A 225 -3.42 -3.76 -26.36
C PHE A 225 -3.63 -2.31 -26.82
N LEU A 226 -4.29 -1.47 -26.00
CA LEU A 226 -4.43 -0.04 -26.31
C LEU A 226 -3.07 0.62 -26.53
N TYR A 227 -2.13 0.43 -25.61
CA TYR A 227 -0.81 1.04 -25.71
C TYR A 227 0.04 0.44 -26.85
N GLN A 228 -0.07 -0.86 -27.12
CA GLN A 228 0.58 -1.50 -28.26
C GLN A 228 0.04 -0.99 -29.61
N ALA A 229 -1.26 -0.66 -29.68
CA ALA A 229 -1.85 0.03 -30.84
C ALA A 229 -1.49 1.52 -30.94
N GLY A 230 -0.72 2.06 -29.99
CA GLY A 230 -0.35 3.48 -29.95
C GLY A 230 -1.42 4.40 -29.37
N GLY A 231 -2.49 3.85 -28.79
CA GLY A 231 -3.55 4.60 -28.14
C GLY A 231 -3.18 5.08 -26.73
N ALA A 232 -4.06 5.88 -26.14
CA ALA A 232 -3.90 6.41 -24.79
C ALA A 232 -5.24 6.51 -24.06
N VAL A 233 -5.20 6.48 -22.72
CA VAL A 233 -6.42 6.64 -21.90
C VAL A 233 -6.90 8.08 -21.90
N THR A 234 -5.97 9.02 -21.86
CA THR A 234 -6.24 10.46 -21.81
C THR A 234 -5.45 11.21 -22.87
N THR A 235 -5.88 12.44 -23.15
CA THR A 235 -5.06 13.41 -23.88
C THR A 235 -3.73 13.64 -23.16
N ALA A 236 -2.73 14.14 -23.89
CA ALA A 236 -1.40 14.40 -23.34
C ALA A 236 -1.39 15.38 -22.15
N ASP A 237 -2.39 16.27 -22.07
CA ASP A 237 -2.58 17.19 -20.95
C ASP A 237 -3.44 16.61 -19.81
N GLY A 238 -3.90 15.37 -19.94
CA GLY A 238 -4.70 14.65 -18.94
C GLY A 238 -6.12 15.18 -18.73
N ARG A 239 -6.60 16.11 -19.56
CA ARG A 239 -7.89 16.81 -19.34
C ARG A 239 -9.10 16.17 -19.98
N ALA A 240 -8.90 15.27 -20.94
CA ALA A 240 -9.98 14.56 -21.61
C ALA A 240 -9.64 13.07 -21.81
N MET A 241 -10.66 12.23 -21.90
CA MET A 241 -10.50 10.83 -22.29
C MET A 241 -10.16 10.75 -23.78
N ALA A 242 -9.25 9.84 -24.14
CA ALA A 242 -8.82 9.57 -25.52
C ALA A 242 -9.29 8.19 -26.02
N LEU A 243 -10.23 7.56 -25.31
CA LEU A 243 -10.69 6.19 -25.58
C LEU A 243 -11.60 6.05 -26.82
N ASN A 244 -11.98 7.16 -27.46
CA ASN A 244 -12.75 7.16 -28.71
C ASN A 244 -11.87 7.27 -29.96
N SER A 245 -10.58 6.93 -29.85
CA SER A 245 -9.63 6.96 -30.96
C SER A 245 -9.69 5.69 -31.81
N PRO A 246 -9.23 5.72 -33.08
CA PRO A 246 -9.13 4.53 -33.91
C PRO A 246 -8.29 3.41 -33.27
N GLU A 247 -7.21 3.78 -32.56
CA GLU A 247 -6.33 2.84 -31.87
C GLU A 247 -7.06 2.11 -30.74
N ALA A 248 -7.94 2.81 -30.02
CA ALA A 248 -8.76 2.22 -28.97
C ALA A 248 -9.79 1.23 -29.56
N THR A 249 -10.37 1.54 -30.72
CA THR A 249 -11.25 0.60 -31.44
C THR A 249 -10.49 -0.63 -31.90
N ILE A 250 -9.33 -0.48 -32.54
CA ILE A 250 -8.49 -1.60 -32.99
C ILE A 250 -8.14 -2.53 -31.81
N ALA A 251 -7.70 -1.95 -30.69
CA ALA A 251 -7.36 -2.72 -29.50
C ALA A 251 -8.58 -3.44 -28.89
N LEU A 252 -9.73 -2.78 -28.83
CA LEU A 252 -10.96 -3.37 -28.30
C LEU A 252 -11.48 -4.49 -29.19
N ASP A 253 -11.49 -4.30 -30.51
CA ASP A 253 -11.93 -5.31 -31.47
C ASP A 253 -11.05 -6.56 -31.36
N PHE A 254 -9.73 -6.39 -31.38
CA PHE A 254 -8.81 -7.51 -31.22
C PHE A 254 -9.00 -8.23 -29.87
N TYR A 255 -9.00 -7.47 -28.78
CA TYR A 255 -9.15 -8.03 -27.42
C TYR A 255 -10.48 -8.73 -27.20
N SER A 256 -11.58 -8.18 -27.71
CA SER A 256 -12.93 -8.76 -27.55
C SER A 256 -13.10 -10.05 -28.36
N ASN A 257 -12.39 -10.20 -29.48
CA ASN A 257 -12.39 -11.42 -30.28
C ASN A 257 -11.52 -12.53 -29.69
N LEU A 258 -10.65 -12.23 -28.71
CA LEU A 258 -9.82 -13.21 -28.00
C LEU A 258 -10.47 -13.82 -26.75
N VAL A 259 -11.52 -13.18 -26.22
CA VAL A 259 -12.13 -13.52 -24.91
C VAL A 259 -13.39 -14.35 -25.08
#